data_AF-A0A7C0VTV2-F1
#
_entry.id   AF-A0A7C0VTV2-F1
#
_cell.length_a   1.000
_cell.length_b   1.000
_cell.length_c   1.000
_cell.angle_alpha   90.00
_cell.angle_beta   90.00
_cell.angle_gamma   90.00
#
_symmetry.space_group_name_H-M   'P 1'
#
loop_
_entity.id
_entity.type
_entity.pdbx_description
1 polymer ?
#
loop_
_entity_poly.entity_id
_entity_poly.type
_entity_poly.pdbx_seq_one_letter_code
_entity_poly.pdbx_strand_id
1 'polypeptide(L)'
;MKVWRTVALLGLVLVFVASSMAFAVTSVSAAYSSGVDEVVMTAYMRMDTGILAVAKGDIDVFWWPVGGKILEGFFQQYPQYQDAIGTVPTTSGYWSLILNPAHGDQDAGVYNEGEWKYLVKATDGNVYFNPFAIREVRFAMNLLINRRLIVDNILGGYGSPTFITGVLSSEYTYPYTLTVAYQLGIDEDGDFQKGKQMIEQAMEKAAQELAQYGYKLEKVTDPNSPAGYWWYFEGNPVTVVFLIRIEDERHEEGL
;
A
#
# COMPACT_ATOMS: atom_id res chain seq x y z
N MET A 1 -7.62 15.15 -71.45
CA MET A 1 -7.52 15.82 -70.13
C MET A 1 -7.75 14.92 -68.91
N LYS A 2 -8.23 13.67 -69.05
CA LYS A 2 -8.41 12.73 -67.91
C LYS A 2 -7.16 11.91 -67.53
N VAL A 3 -6.22 11.69 -68.44
CA VAL A 3 -5.04 10.82 -68.20
C VAL A 3 -3.96 11.50 -67.35
N TRP A 4 -3.81 12.83 -67.47
CA TRP A 4 -2.78 13.59 -66.75
C TRP A 4 -3.08 13.77 -65.25
N ARG A 5 -4.36 13.71 -64.85
CA ARG A 5 -4.76 13.80 -63.44
C ARG A 5 -4.44 12.52 -62.66
N THR A 6 -4.45 11.36 -63.32
CA THR A 6 -4.17 10.07 -62.66
C THR A 6 -2.67 9.85 -62.45
N VAL A 7 -1.82 10.32 -63.39
CA VAL A 7 -0.36 10.20 -63.26
C VAL A 7 0.20 11.14 -62.18
N ALA A 8 -0.37 12.34 -62.03
CA ALA A 8 0.02 13.27 -60.97
C ALA A 8 -0.36 12.77 -59.56
N LEU A 9 -1.52 12.11 -59.41
CA LEU A 9 -1.93 11.52 -58.13
C LEU A 9 -1.12 10.26 -57.76
N LEU A 10 -0.74 9.42 -58.74
CA LEU A 10 0.14 8.26 -58.48
C LEU A 10 1.57 8.69 -58.10
N GLY A 11 2.09 9.75 -58.72
CA GLY A 11 3.41 10.31 -58.35
C GLY A 11 3.43 10.91 -56.93
N LEU A 12 2.35 11.56 -56.50
CA LEU A 12 2.26 12.16 -55.17
C LEU A 12 2.05 11.11 -54.05
N VAL A 13 1.32 10.03 -54.33
CA VAL A 13 1.16 8.91 -53.39
C VAL A 13 2.44 8.09 -53.26
N LEU A 14 3.22 7.91 -54.33
CA LEU A 14 4.53 7.24 -54.25
C LEU A 14 5.58 8.05 -53.47
N VAL A 15 5.52 9.39 -53.49
CA VAL A 15 6.40 10.24 -52.69
C VAL A 15 5.98 10.28 -51.22
N PHE A 16 4.69 10.13 -50.89
CA PHE A 16 4.21 10.03 -49.51
C PHE A 16 4.38 8.64 -48.87
N VAL A 17 4.42 7.56 -49.67
CA VAL A 17 4.66 6.20 -49.14
C VAL A 17 6.17 5.90 -49.01
N ALA A 18 7.04 6.56 -49.77
CA ALA A 18 8.50 6.41 -49.63
C ALA A 18 9.12 7.27 -48.52
N SER A 19 8.35 8.17 -47.88
CA SER A 19 8.81 9.06 -46.80
C SER A 19 8.40 8.61 -45.39
N SER A 20 7.74 7.45 -45.26
CA SER A 20 7.22 6.96 -43.96
C SER A 20 8.07 5.89 -43.27
N MET A 21 9.26 5.55 -43.76
CA MET A 21 10.18 4.64 -43.03
C MET A 21 11.64 5.05 -43.17
N ALA A 22 11.95 6.23 -42.62
CA ALA A 22 13.26 6.47 -42.05
C ALA A 22 13.05 6.97 -40.62
N PHE A 23 12.53 6.08 -39.75
CA PHE A 23 12.98 6.16 -38.38
C PHE A 23 14.48 5.89 -38.45
N ALA A 24 15.29 6.94 -38.34
CA ALA A 24 16.63 6.75 -37.83
C ALA A 24 16.41 6.08 -36.47
N VAL A 25 16.54 4.75 -36.44
CA VAL A 25 16.82 4.04 -35.21
C VAL A 25 18.20 4.55 -34.86
N THR A 26 18.26 5.66 -34.13
CA THR A 26 19.39 5.87 -33.25
C THR A 26 19.32 4.69 -32.30
N SER A 27 20.09 3.66 -32.61
CA SER A 27 20.52 2.71 -31.61
C SER A 27 21.29 3.55 -30.60
N VAL A 28 20.56 4.09 -29.61
CA VAL A 28 21.17 4.47 -28.35
C VAL A 28 21.60 3.14 -27.75
N SER A 29 22.75 2.66 -28.19
CA SER A 29 23.59 1.80 -27.41
C SER A 29 24.05 2.66 -26.24
N ALA A 30 23.17 2.84 -25.25
CA ALA A 30 23.66 3.07 -23.91
C ALA A 30 24.33 1.75 -23.51
N ALA A 31 25.59 1.58 -23.91
CA ALA A 31 26.46 0.60 -23.31
C ALA A 31 26.75 1.12 -21.91
N TYR A 32 25.79 0.95 -21.00
CA TYR A 32 26.12 0.85 -19.60
C TYR A 32 26.89 -0.47 -19.44
N SER A 33 28.17 -0.48 -19.80
CA SER A 33 29.03 -1.56 -19.32
C SER A 33 29.11 -1.35 -17.81
N SER A 34 28.72 -2.35 -17.03
CA SER A 34 28.84 -2.34 -15.57
C SER A 34 30.28 -2.14 -15.07
N GLY A 35 31.28 -2.17 -15.97
CA GLY A 35 32.70 -2.13 -15.63
C GLY A 35 33.22 -3.46 -15.09
N VAL A 36 32.41 -4.52 -15.16
CA VAL A 36 32.71 -5.86 -14.64
C VAL A 36 32.62 -6.88 -15.78
N ASP A 37 33.63 -7.73 -15.90
CA ASP A 37 33.71 -8.76 -16.95
C ASP A 37 32.92 -10.04 -16.59
N GLU A 38 32.79 -10.36 -15.29
CA GLU A 38 32.11 -11.56 -14.78
C GLU A 38 31.40 -11.30 -13.44
N VAL A 39 30.20 -11.86 -13.27
CA VAL A 39 29.46 -11.83 -11.99
C VAL A 39 29.28 -13.26 -11.49
N VAL A 40 29.84 -13.56 -10.33
CA VAL A 40 29.70 -14.86 -9.65
C VAL A 40 28.64 -14.76 -8.57
N MET A 41 27.63 -15.62 -8.64
CA MET A 41 26.57 -15.69 -7.62
C MET A 41 26.78 -16.90 -6.70
N THR A 42 26.66 -16.67 -5.40
CA THR A 42 26.64 -17.72 -4.37
C THR A 42 25.45 -17.52 -3.43
N ALA A 43 25.03 -18.58 -2.75
CA ALA A 43 23.87 -18.57 -1.86
C ALA A 43 24.30 -18.79 -0.40
N TYR A 44 23.78 -17.94 0.48
CA TYR A 44 23.90 -18.08 1.93
C TYR A 44 22.52 -18.38 2.51
N MET A 45 22.41 -19.47 3.27
CA MET A 45 21.13 -19.91 3.85
C MET A 45 20.72 -19.09 5.08
N ARG A 46 21.62 -18.28 5.64
CA ARG A 46 21.34 -17.38 6.75
C ARG A 46 21.84 -15.98 6.43
N MET A 47 21.04 -14.97 6.77
CA MET A 47 21.36 -13.57 6.49
C MET A 47 22.64 -13.11 7.20
N ASP A 48 22.81 -13.45 8.48
CA ASP A 48 24.00 -13.12 9.27
C ASP A 48 25.31 -13.61 8.64
N THR A 49 25.30 -14.84 8.08
CA THR A 49 26.47 -15.40 7.38
C THR A 49 26.80 -14.66 6.08
N GLY A 50 25.77 -14.20 5.36
CA GLY A 50 25.96 -13.40 4.15
C GLY A 50 26.51 -12.00 4.45
N ILE A 51 26.00 -11.35 5.50
CA ILE A 51 26.52 -10.05 5.97
C ILE A 51 27.99 -10.20 6.40
N LEU A 52 28.32 -11.25 7.15
CA LEU A 52 29.69 -11.51 7.59
C LEU A 52 30.65 -11.78 6.42
N ALA A 53 30.18 -12.43 5.36
CA ALA A 53 30.97 -12.67 4.15
C ALA A 53 31.34 -11.35 3.45
N VAL A 54 30.40 -10.39 3.37
CA VAL A 54 30.70 -9.03 2.88
C VAL A 54 31.74 -8.35 3.77
N ALA A 55 31.52 -8.35 5.09
CA ALA A 55 32.44 -7.73 6.06
C ALA A 55 33.88 -8.25 5.96
N LYS A 56 34.05 -9.53 5.63
CA LYS A 56 35.37 -10.17 5.47
C LYS A 56 35.99 -9.95 4.10
N GLY A 57 35.24 -9.45 3.12
CA GLY A 57 35.65 -9.35 1.73
C GLY A 57 35.58 -10.68 0.96
N ASP A 58 34.82 -11.66 1.45
CA ASP A 58 34.62 -12.94 0.76
C ASP A 58 33.66 -12.78 -0.45
N ILE A 59 32.75 -11.81 -0.39
CA ILE A 59 31.86 -11.38 -1.47
C ILE A 59 31.74 -9.85 -1.48
N ASP A 60 31.49 -9.25 -2.64
CA ASP A 60 31.38 -7.79 -2.76
C ASP A 60 30.00 -7.27 -2.33
N VAL A 61 28.93 -8.03 -2.60
CA VAL A 61 27.54 -7.59 -2.41
C VAL A 61 26.70 -8.72 -1.83
N PHE A 62 26.03 -8.45 -0.72
CA PHE A 62 24.90 -9.24 -0.27
C PHE A 62 23.60 -8.66 -0.85
N TRP A 63 23.00 -9.36 -1.80
CA TRP A 63 21.90 -8.82 -2.62
C TRP A 63 20.56 -8.70 -1.88
N TRP A 64 20.30 -9.55 -0.88
CA TRP A 64 19.00 -9.56 -0.20
C TRP A 64 18.88 -8.38 0.77
N PRO A 65 17.74 -7.66 0.81
CA PRO A 65 17.55 -6.53 1.72
C PRO A 65 17.68 -6.97 3.18
N VAL A 66 18.43 -6.19 3.95
CA VAL A 66 18.66 -6.39 5.38
C VAL A 66 17.90 -5.32 6.16
N GLY A 67 17.05 -5.76 7.10
CA GLY A 67 16.36 -4.84 8.01
C GLY A 67 17.35 -4.13 8.93
N GLY A 68 17.11 -2.86 9.23
CA GLY A 68 18.09 -2.08 10.00
C GLY A 68 18.33 -2.60 11.41
N LYS A 69 17.29 -3.09 12.11
CA LYS A 69 17.45 -3.76 13.41
C LYS A 69 18.39 -4.97 13.33
N ILE A 70 18.30 -5.77 12.26
CA ILE A 70 19.21 -6.90 12.01
C ILE A 70 20.65 -6.39 11.84
N LEU A 71 20.83 -5.34 11.04
CA LEU A 71 22.14 -4.77 10.77
C LEU A 71 22.78 -4.14 12.03
N GLU A 72 21.99 -3.44 12.85
CA GLU A 72 22.42 -2.92 14.15
C GLU A 72 22.85 -4.04 15.09
N GLY A 73 22.05 -5.10 15.19
CA GLY A 73 22.40 -6.29 15.97
C GLY A 73 23.70 -6.95 15.49
N PHE A 74 23.90 -7.01 14.17
CA PHE A 74 25.15 -7.49 13.59
C PHE A 74 26.35 -6.63 14.01
N PHE A 75 26.25 -5.30 13.94
CA PHE A 75 27.36 -4.43 14.33
C PHE A 75 27.62 -4.41 15.84
N GLN A 76 26.60 -4.61 16.67
CA GLN A 76 26.79 -4.84 18.10
C GLN A 76 27.58 -6.13 18.37
N GLN A 77 27.33 -7.18 17.59
CA GLN A 77 28.03 -8.46 17.71
C GLN A 77 29.46 -8.40 17.12
N TYR A 78 29.66 -7.66 16.03
CA TYR A 78 30.92 -7.56 15.31
C TYR A 78 31.36 -6.10 15.07
N PRO A 79 31.68 -5.35 16.14
CA PRO A 79 31.98 -3.92 16.03
C PRO A 79 33.19 -3.60 15.15
N GLN A 80 34.13 -4.54 15.00
CA GLN A 80 35.29 -4.38 14.14
C GLN A 80 34.96 -4.24 12.64
N TYR A 81 33.74 -4.59 12.23
CA TYR A 81 33.30 -4.54 10.83
C TYR A 81 32.35 -3.37 10.53
N GLN A 82 32.12 -2.47 11.48
CA GLN A 82 31.18 -1.35 11.32
C GLN A 82 31.50 -0.46 10.10
N ASP A 83 32.79 -0.23 9.84
CA ASP A 83 33.24 0.59 8.71
C ASP A 83 33.57 -0.23 7.45
N ALA A 84 33.42 -1.56 7.51
CA ALA A 84 33.78 -2.46 6.41
C ALA A 84 32.65 -2.66 5.40
N ILE A 85 31.40 -2.35 5.77
CA ILE A 85 30.21 -2.56 4.93
C ILE A 85 29.61 -1.21 4.55
N GLY A 86 29.49 -0.96 3.25
CA GLY A 86 28.64 0.10 2.73
C GLY A 86 27.18 -0.35 2.59
N THR A 87 26.22 0.51 2.93
CA THR A 87 24.78 0.23 2.78
C THR A 87 24.18 1.05 1.65
N VAL A 88 23.31 0.45 0.85
CA VAL A 88 22.48 1.14 -0.15
C VAL A 88 21.02 1.09 0.31
N PRO A 89 20.37 2.24 0.57
CA PRO A 89 18.96 2.27 0.93
C PRO A 89 18.09 1.67 -0.18
N THR A 90 17.16 0.80 0.20
CA THR A 90 16.22 0.15 -0.72
C THR A 90 14.86 -0.02 -0.05
N THR A 91 13.80 -0.07 -0.86
CA THR A 91 12.44 -0.40 -0.41
C THR A 91 12.05 -1.72 -1.07
N SER A 92 12.00 -2.81 -0.30
CA SER A 92 11.71 -4.17 -0.81
C SER A 92 10.30 -4.67 -0.49
N GLY A 93 9.58 -3.96 0.38
CA GLY A 93 8.26 -4.32 0.83
C GLY A 93 7.50 -3.12 1.38
N TYR A 94 6.21 -3.33 1.61
CA TYR A 94 5.32 -2.37 2.23
C TYR A 94 4.29 -3.09 3.10
N TRP A 95 3.70 -2.36 4.02
CA TRP A 95 2.55 -2.81 4.77
C TRP A 95 1.32 -2.02 4.36
N SER A 96 0.18 -2.70 4.30
CA SER A 96 -1.08 -2.09 3.94
C SER A 96 -2.22 -2.78 4.67
N LEU A 97 -3.20 -1.98 5.11
CA LEU A 97 -4.47 -2.48 5.59
C LEU A 97 -5.45 -2.52 4.41
N ILE A 98 -5.81 -3.72 4.00
CA ILE A 98 -6.82 -3.93 2.96
C ILE A 98 -8.17 -4.08 3.65
N LEU A 99 -8.99 -3.03 3.56
CA LEU A 99 -10.29 -2.97 4.21
C LEU A 99 -11.37 -3.58 3.31
N ASN A 100 -12.08 -4.61 3.78
CA ASN A 100 -13.11 -5.30 3.01
C ASN A 100 -14.36 -4.40 2.84
N PRO A 101 -14.67 -3.92 1.62
CA PRO A 101 -15.81 -3.05 1.39
C PRO A 101 -17.12 -3.81 1.16
N ALA A 102 -17.15 -5.13 1.34
CA ALA A 102 -18.31 -5.96 1.00
C ALA A 102 -19.59 -5.52 1.71
N HIS A 103 -20.67 -5.47 0.95
CA HIS A 103 -22.04 -5.20 1.36
C HIS A 103 -22.94 -5.73 0.24
N GLY A 104 -24.20 -6.01 0.54
CA GLY A 104 -25.12 -6.65 -0.39
C GLY A 104 -25.73 -7.94 0.14
N ASP A 105 -26.79 -8.37 -0.54
CA ASP A 105 -27.28 -9.74 -0.51
C ASP A 105 -26.84 -10.40 -1.82
N GLN A 106 -25.82 -11.27 -1.72
CA GLN A 106 -25.29 -11.98 -2.88
C GLN A 106 -26.31 -12.96 -3.48
N ASP A 107 -27.16 -13.55 -2.64
CA ASP A 107 -28.18 -14.51 -3.09
C ASP A 107 -29.28 -13.80 -3.89
N ALA A 108 -29.65 -12.59 -3.45
CA ALA A 108 -30.66 -11.78 -4.12
C ALA A 108 -30.09 -10.91 -5.26
N GLY A 109 -28.76 -10.82 -5.39
CA GLY A 109 -28.09 -9.98 -6.39
C GLY A 109 -28.25 -8.48 -6.13
N VAL A 110 -28.55 -8.07 -4.90
CA VAL A 110 -28.77 -6.66 -4.52
C VAL A 110 -27.50 -6.10 -3.88
N TYR A 111 -26.98 -5.01 -4.46
CA TYR A 111 -25.75 -4.36 -4.02
C TYR A 111 -25.94 -2.84 -3.95
N ASN A 112 -25.38 -2.19 -2.94
CA ASN A 112 -25.40 -0.72 -2.76
C ASN A 112 -26.78 -0.05 -2.70
N GLU A 113 -27.85 -0.79 -2.45
CA GLU A 113 -29.22 -0.27 -2.47
C GLU A 113 -29.95 -0.54 -1.15
N GLY A 114 -30.73 0.44 -0.69
CA GLY A 114 -31.50 0.36 0.55
C GLY A 114 -30.65 -0.02 1.78
N GLU A 115 -31.14 -0.97 2.58
CA GLU A 115 -30.44 -1.53 3.74
C GLU A 115 -29.08 -2.15 3.39
N TRP A 116 -28.96 -2.72 2.19
CA TRP A 116 -27.78 -3.44 1.72
C TRP A 116 -26.57 -2.56 1.38
N LYS A 117 -26.72 -1.24 1.55
CA LYS A 117 -25.62 -0.28 1.47
C LYS A 117 -24.62 -0.41 2.63
N TYR A 118 -25.05 -0.99 3.75
CA TYR A 118 -24.24 -1.14 4.97
C TYR A 118 -24.17 -2.58 5.47
N LEU A 119 -25.09 -3.42 5.02
CA LEU A 119 -25.26 -4.79 5.48
C LEU A 119 -24.67 -5.77 4.48
N VAL A 120 -24.17 -6.88 4.99
CA VAL A 120 -23.77 -8.05 4.21
C VAL A 120 -24.53 -9.27 4.71
N LYS A 121 -25.12 -10.02 3.78
CA LYS A 121 -25.60 -11.36 4.09
C LYS A 121 -24.43 -12.33 3.95
N ALA A 122 -24.05 -12.95 5.06
CA ALA A 122 -22.96 -13.92 5.07
C ALA A 122 -23.46 -15.30 4.64
N THR A 123 -22.51 -16.21 4.39
CA THR A 123 -22.78 -17.58 3.93
C THR A 123 -23.48 -18.46 4.96
N ASP A 124 -23.50 -18.05 6.22
CA ASP A 124 -24.27 -18.69 7.30
C ASP A 124 -25.74 -18.26 7.32
N GLY A 125 -26.14 -17.36 6.41
CA GLY A 125 -27.49 -16.81 6.29
C GLY A 125 -27.77 -15.62 7.19
N ASN A 126 -26.83 -15.23 8.07
CA ASN A 126 -26.99 -14.09 8.96
C ASN A 126 -26.65 -12.77 8.27
N VAL A 127 -27.26 -11.70 8.76
CA VAL A 127 -27.03 -10.33 8.28
C VAL A 127 -26.10 -9.62 9.25
N TYR A 128 -25.00 -9.08 8.73
CA TYR A 128 -23.99 -8.36 9.49
C TYR A 128 -23.86 -6.93 9.01
N PHE A 129 -23.66 -6.01 9.95
CA PHE A 129 -23.22 -4.66 9.64
C PHE A 129 -21.73 -4.62 9.37
N ASN A 130 -21.33 -4.09 8.21
CA ASN A 130 -19.92 -3.89 7.86
C ASN A 130 -19.57 -2.39 7.91
N PRO A 131 -18.81 -1.91 8.92
CA PRO A 131 -18.39 -0.51 8.97
C PRO A 131 -17.51 -0.13 7.78
N PHE A 132 -16.76 -1.08 7.21
CA PHE A 132 -15.93 -0.86 6.04
C PHE A 132 -16.70 -0.87 4.72
N ALA A 133 -18.00 -1.19 4.69
CA ALA A 133 -18.84 -0.88 3.53
C ALA A 133 -18.90 0.65 3.31
N ILE A 134 -18.81 1.43 4.38
CA ILE A 134 -18.88 2.88 4.36
C ILE A 134 -17.54 3.47 3.86
N ARG A 135 -17.59 4.16 2.72
CA ARG A 135 -16.40 4.76 2.09
C ARG A 135 -15.72 5.79 3.00
N GLU A 136 -16.50 6.58 3.71
CA GLU A 136 -16.03 7.61 4.63
C GLU A 136 -15.26 7.00 5.81
N VAL A 137 -15.71 5.84 6.32
CA VAL A 137 -14.98 5.09 7.35
C VAL A 137 -13.64 4.60 6.80
N ARG A 138 -13.62 3.99 5.60
CA ARG A 138 -12.36 3.56 4.96
C ARG A 138 -11.40 4.72 4.70
N PHE A 139 -11.91 5.88 4.29
CA PHE A 139 -11.09 7.06 4.10
C PHE A 139 -10.52 7.57 5.44
N ALA A 140 -11.36 7.63 6.48
CA ALA A 140 -10.95 8.07 7.81
C ALA A 140 -9.84 7.20 8.41
N MET A 141 -9.76 5.91 8.07
CA MET A 141 -8.64 5.05 8.49
C MET A 141 -7.27 5.62 8.07
N ASN A 142 -7.17 6.34 6.95
CA ASN A 142 -5.90 6.96 6.55
C ASN A 142 -5.47 8.09 7.49
N LEU A 143 -6.43 8.75 8.13
CA LEU A 143 -6.19 9.81 9.12
C LEU A 143 -5.91 9.22 10.51
N LEU A 144 -6.51 8.08 10.86
CA LEU A 144 -6.26 7.47 12.17
C LEU A 144 -4.85 6.89 12.32
N ILE A 145 -4.19 6.54 11.22
CA ILE A 145 -2.88 5.89 11.23
C ILE A 145 -1.77 6.93 11.24
N ASN A 146 -1.08 7.04 12.37
CA ASN A 146 0.17 7.78 12.47
C ASN A 146 1.32 6.89 11.93
N ARG A 147 1.75 7.18 10.70
CA ARG A 147 2.80 6.43 10.00
C ARG A 147 4.18 6.78 10.52
N ARG A 148 4.41 8.01 10.97
CA ARG A 148 5.67 8.44 11.57
C ARG A 148 5.97 7.65 12.85
N LEU A 149 4.97 7.49 13.72
CA LEU A 149 5.07 6.68 14.93
C LEU A 149 5.43 5.22 14.61
N ILE A 150 4.85 4.65 13.56
CA ILE A 150 5.20 3.29 13.09
C ILE A 150 6.67 3.26 12.64
N VAL A 151 7.10 4.22 11.81
CA VAL A 151 8.48 4.27 11.34
C VAL A 151 9.47 4.43 12.49
N ASP A 152 9.22 5.37 13.39
CA ASP A 152 10.16 5.73 14.45
C ASP A 152 10.22 4.67 15.55
N ASN A 153 9.06 4.21 16.05
CA ASN A 153 9.00 3.39 17.25
C ASN A 153 9.00 1.89 16.94
N ILE A 154 8.40 1.50 15.81
CA ILE A 154 8.24 0.09 15.45
C ILE A 154 9.40 -0.35 14.56
N LEU A 155 9.64 0.40 13.48
CA LEU A 155 10.69 0.12 12.51
C LEU A 155 12.07 0.68 12.91
N GLY A 156 12.18 1.43 14.01
CA GLY A 156 13.45 2.00 14.47
C GLY A 156 14.07 3.00 13.47
N GLY A 157 13.24 3.70 12.69
CA GLY A 157 13.68 4.61 11.64
C GLY A 157 13.94 3.95 10.28
N TYR A 158 13.90 2.61 10.19
CA TYR A 158 14.19 1.86 8.95
C TYR A 158 12.96 1.67 8.06
N GLY A 159 12.21 2.75 7.85
CA GLY A 159 11.00 2.75 7.05
C GLY A 159 10.73 4.10 6.40
N SER A 160 9.66 4.17 5.62
CA SER A 160 9.17 5.43 5.07
C SER A 160 7.64 5.42 5.06
N PRO A 161 6.98 6.53 5.40
CA PRO A 161 5.53 6.63 5.28
C PRO A 161 5.07 6.40 3.85
N THR A 162 4.09 5.52 3.63
CA THR A 162 3.47 5.31 2.31
C THR A 162 1.97 5.51 2.38
N PHE A 163 1.40 6.20 1.39
CA PHE A 163 -0.01 6.59 1.39
C PHE A 163 -0.85 5.83 0.36
N ILE A 164 -0.20 5.30 -0.67
CA ILE A 164 -0.83 4.52 -1.72
C ILE A 164 -0.18 3.14 -1.74
N THR A 165 -1.02 2.11 -1.72
CA THR A 165 -0.55 0.72 -1.75
C THR A 165 0.21 0.45 -3.05
N GLY A 166 1.41 -0.12 -2.92
CA GLY A 166 2.24 -0.48 -4.07
C GLY A 166 3.00 0.67 -4.73
N VAL A 167 3.03 1.86 -4.12
CA VAL A 167 3.96 2.93 -4.53
C VAL A 167 4.96 3.18 -3.41
N LEU A 168 6.17 2.66 -3.60
CA LEU A 168 7.25 2.70 -2.61
C LEU A 168 8.03 4.01 -2.65
N SER A 169 8.69 4.38 -1.55
CA SER A 169 9.45 5.63 -1.45
C SER A 169 10.63 5.72 -2.43
N SER A 170 11.17 4.58 -2.89
CA SER A 170 12.19 4.50 -3.92
C SER A 170 11.68 4.69 -5.35
N GLU A 171 10.36 4.68 -5.57
CA GLU A 171 9.78 4.78 -6.91
C GLU A 171 9.67 6.23 -7.39
N TYR A 172 9.85 6.42 -8.70
CA TYR A 172 9.74 7.73 -9.34
C TYR A 172 8.37 8.40 -9.12
N THR A 173 7.31 7.60 -8.97
CA THR A 173 5.93 8.07 -8.78
C THR A 173 5.63 8.55 -7.36
N TYR A 174 6.48 8.24 -6.38
CA TYR A 174 6.23 8.50 -4.97
C TYR A 174 5.95 9.99 -4.63
N PRO A 175 6.70 10.99 -5.14
CA PRO A 175 6.44 12.39 -4.83
C PRO A 175 5.04 12.88 -5.25
N TYR A 176 4.48 12.31 -6.32
CA TYR A 176 3.12 12.62 -6.75
C TYR A 176 2.08 12.08 -5.77
N THR A 177 2.33 10.91 -5.18
CA THR A 177 1.44 10.33 -4.17
C THR A 177 1.38 11.17 -2.89
N LEU A 178 2.53 11.72 -2.46
CA LEU A 178 2.59 12.67 -1.34
C LEU A 178 1.77 13.92 -1.63
N THR A 179 1.93 14.48 -2.82
CA THR A 179 1.18 15.67 -3.24
C THR A 179 -0.33 15.44 -3.15
N VAL A 180 -0.82 14.31 -3.64
CA VAL A 180 -2.26 13.95 -3.57
C VAL A 180 -2.69 13.71 -2.13
N ALA A 181 -1.92 12.97 -1.34
CA ALA A 181 -2.25 12.69 0.06
C ALA A 181 -2.38 13.98 0.88
N TYR A 182 -1.42 14.89 0.77
CA TYR A 182 -1.43 16.16 1.48
C TYR A 182 -2.59 17.07 1.04
N GLN A 183 -2.94 17.09 -0.25
CA GLN A 183 -4.13 17.81 -0.74
C GLN A 183 -5.45 17.26 -0.15
N LEU A 184 -5.48 15.97 0.14
CA LEU A 184 -6.60 15.31 0.83
C LEU A 184 -6.53 15.46 2.36
N GLY A 185 -5.51 16.15 2.88
CA GLY A 185 -5.26 16.36 4.29
C GLY A 185 -4.86 15.08 5.02
N ILE A 186 -4.13 14.20 4.34
CA ILE A 186 -3.54 12.97 4.88
C ILE A 186 -2.03 13.17 4.88
N ASP A 187 -1.41 13.16 6.06
CA ASP A 187 0.03 13.21 6.23
C ASP A 187 0.54 12.04 7.07
N GLU A 188 1.85 11.99 7.29
CA GLU A 188 2.49 10.92 8.04
C GLU A 188 2.17 10.92 9.54
N ASP A 189 1.73 12.04 10.10
CA ASP A 189 1.38 12.16 11.53
C ASP A 189 -0.06 11.68 11.80
N GLY A 190 -0.91 11.71 10.76
CA GLY A 190 -2.32 11.41 10.88
C GLY A 190 -3.07 12.50 11.66
N ASP A 191 -4.39 12.37 11.69
CA ASP A 191 -5.30 13.24 12.41
C ASP A 191 -6.38 12.39 13.09
N PHE A 192 -6.08 11.91 14.29
CA PHE A 192 -6.97 11.04 15.06
C PHE A 192 -8.34 11.70 15.29
N GLN A 193 -8.37 12.99 15.63
CA GLN A 193 -9.62 13.68 15.95
C GLN A 193 -10.51 13.83 14.72
N LYS A 194 -9.94 14.23 13.58
CA LYS A 194 -10.67 14.31 12.32
C LYS A 194 -11.12 12.94 11.84
N GLY A 195 -10.26 11.92 11.91
CA GLY A 195 -10.62 10.54 11.57
C GLY A 195 -11.77 10.02 12.44
N LYS A 196 -11.71 10.23 13.76
CA LYS A 196 -12.78 9.88 14.71
C LYS A 196 -14.08 10.59 14.37
N GLN A 197 -14.03 11.89 14.14
CA GLN A 197 -15.21 12.69 13.78
C GLN A 197 -15.84 12.21 12.46
N MET A 198 -15.02 11.89 11.45
CA MET A 198 -15.51 11.36 10.18
C MET A 198 -16.21 10.02 10.34
N ILE A 199 -15.66 9.12 11.15
CA ILE A 199 -16.29 7.83 11.47
C ILE A 199 -17.61 8.06 12.22
N GLU A 200 -17.62 8.94 13.22
CA GLU A 200 -18.83 9.27 13.99
C GLU A 200 -19.97 9.74 13.07
N GLN A 201 -19.71 10.72 12.22
CA GLN A 201 -20.69 11.25 11.28
C GLN A 201 -21.19 10.17 10.30
N ALA A 202 -20.29 9.34 9.80
CA ALA A 202 -20.61 8.29 8.84
C ALA A 202 -21.47 7.18 9.47
N MET A 203 -21.14 6.78 10.70
CA MET A 203 -21.87 5.76 11.46
C MET A 203 -23.24 6.28 11.93
N GLU A 204 -23.34 7.54 12.35
CA GLU A 204 -24.62 8.17 12.71
C GLU A 204 -25.55 8.27 11.51
N LYS A 205 -25.02 8.62 10.33
CA LYS A 205 -25.79 8.59 9.08
C LYS A 205 -26.26 7.18 8.74
N ALA A 206 -25.37 6.18 8.84
CA ALA A 206 -25.74 4.79 8.60
C ALA A 206 -26.85 4.32 9.56
N ALA A 207 -26.79 4.72 10.84
CA ALA A 207 -27.82 4.41 11.82
C ALA A 207 -29.20 5.00 11.44
N GLN A 208 -29.23 6.26 11.00
CA GLN A 208 -30.47 6.91 10.55
C GLN A 208 -31.06 6.24 9.31
N GLU A 209 -30.21 5.86 8.34
CA GLU A 209 -30.66 5.18 7.11
C GLU A 209 -31.16 3.76 7.43
N LEU A 210 -30.43 2.99 8.25
CA LEU A 210 -30.80 1.62 8.64
C LEU A 210 -32.09 1.54 9.47
N ALA A 211 -32.37 2.56 10.29
CA ALA A 211 -33.61 2.63 11.06
C ALA A 211 -34.87 2.65 10.17
N GLN A 212 -34.77 3.14 8.94
CA GLN A 212 -35.89 3.14 7.97
C GLN A 212 -36.28 1.72 7.52
N TYR A 213 -35.35 0.78 7.65
CA TYR A 213 -35.52 -0.64 7.32
C TYR A 213 -35.75 -1.51 8.57
N GLY A 214 -35.90 -0.88 9.75
CA GLY A 214 -36.16 -1.59 11.01
C GLY A 214 -34.92 -2.09 11.74
N TYR A 215 -33.71 -1.78 11.26
CA TYR A 215 -32.46 -2.13 11.93
C TYR A 215 -32.01 -1.06 12.93
N LYS A 216 -31.30 -1.47 13.97
CA LYS A 216 -30.78 -0.63 15.04
C LYS A 216 -29.26 -0.65 15.05
N LEU A 217 -28.67 0.52 14.79
CA LEU A 217 -27.25 0.80 15.00
C LEU A 217 -27.14 1.93 16.02
N GLU A 218 -26.48 1.70 17.16
CA GLU A 218 -26.47 2.64 18.28
C GLU A 218 -25.13 2.70 19.01
N LYS A 219 -24.89 3.81 19.72
CA LYS A 219 -23.77 3.96 20.64
C LYS A 219 -24.18 3.49 22.02
N VAL A 220 -23.39 2.62 22.63
CA VAL A 220 -23.52 2.17 24.01
C VAL A 220 -22.35 2.72 24.80
N THR A 221 -22.63 3.57 25.80
CA THR A 221 -21.60 4.16 26.66
C THR A 221 -20.86 3.06 27.41
N ASP A 222 -19.53 3.12 27.36
CA ASP A 222 -18.65 2.19 28.08
C ASP A 222 -17.42 2.95 28.58
N PRO A 223 -17.21 3.05 29.90
CA PRO A 223 -16.03 3.69 30.48
C PRO A 223 -14.70 3.07 30.05
N ASN A 224 -14.70 1.81 29.60
CA ASN A 224 -13.49 1.12 29.13
C ASN A 224 -13.21 1.38 27.64
N SER A 225 -14.11 2.03 26.91
CA SER A 225 -13.85 2.45 25.54
C SER A 225 -12.94 3.67 25.52
N PRO A 226 -11.85 3.68 24.71
CA PRO A 226 -11.03 4.87 24.50
C PRO A 226 -11.83 6.08 23.97
N ALA A 227 -12.96 5.83 23.29
CA ALA A 227 -13.87 6.86 22.80
C ALA A 227 -15.03 7.18 23.76
N GLY A 228 -15.13 6.46 24.89
CA GLY A 228 -16.22 6.54 25.87
C GLY A 228 -17.49 5.76 25.50
N TYR A 229 -17.53 5.11 24.34
CA TYR A 229 -18.65 4.29 23.88
C TYR A 229 -18.19 3.24 22.86
N TRP A 230 -19.03 2.24 22.64
CA TRP A 230 -18.91 1.26 21.55
C TRP A 230 -20.14 1.32 20.65
N TRP A 231 -19.97 1.00 19.36
CA TRP A 231 -21.11 0.85 18.44
C TRP A 231 -21.70 -0.55 18.53
N TYR A 232 -23.02 -0.65 18.49
CA TYR A 232 -23.78 -1.90 18.53
C TYR A 232 -24.75 -1.94 17.35
N PHE A 233 -24.80 -3.07 16.65
CA PHE A 233 -25.77 -3.38 15.61
C PHE A 233 -26.64 -4.55 16.05
N GLU A 234 -27.96 -4.37 16.05
CA GLU A 234 -28.94 -5.38 16.49
C GLU A 234 -28.59 -5.98 17.87
N GLY A 235 -28.16 -5.12 18.81
CA GLY A 235 -27.78 -5.52 20.16
C GLY A 235 -26.41 -6.23 20.28
N ASN A 236 -25.66 -6.38 19.20
CA ASN A 236 -24.32 -6.98 19.19
C ASN A 236 -23.24 -5.91 18.93
N PRO A 237 -22.07 -5.96 19.59
CA PRO A 237 -21.01 -4.99 19.35
C PRO A 237 -20.50 -5.08 17.90
N VAL A 238 -20.36 -3.92 17.25
CA VAL A 238 -19.75 -3.82 15.91
C VAL A 238 -18.28 -4.23 16.05
N THR A 239 -17.97 -5.39 15.48
CA THR A 239 -16.67 -6.03 15.62
C THR A 239 -15.92 -6.01 14.29
N VAL A 240 -14.67 -5.57 14.32
CA VAL A 240 -13.76 -5.64 13.18
C VAL A 240 -12.73 -6.73 13.45
N VAL A 241 -12.57 -7.65 12.50
CA VAL A 241 -11.59 -8.74 12.60
C VAL A 241 -10.40 -8.40 11.72
N PHE A 242 -9.22 -8.31 12.32
CA PHE A 242 -7.96 -8.15 11.58
C PHE A 242 -7.34 -9.53 11.35
N LEU A 243 -6.99 -9.81 10.09
CA LEU A 243 -6.26 -11.00 9.70
C LEU A 243 -4.82 -10.59 9.37
N ILE A 244 -3.88 -10.98 10.21
CA ILE A 244 -2.46 -10.71 10.05
C ILE A 244 -1.70 -12.01 9.84
N ARG A 245 -0.61 -11.97 9.07
CA ARG A 245 0.29 -13.12 8.92
C ARG A 245 1.26 -13.17 10.09
N ILE A 246 1.44 -14.34 10.68
CA ILE A 246 2.28 -14.58 11.87
C ILE A 246 3.79 -14.70 11.58
N GLU A 247 4.21 -14.57 10.32
CA GLU A 247 5.62 -14.78 9.96
C GLU A 247 6.46 -13.52 10.16
N ASP A 248 7.66 -13.68 10.71
CA ASP A 248 8.75 -12.68 10.84
C ASP A 248 8.46 -11.47 11.78
N GLU A 249 9.45 -10.60 12.02
CA GLU A 249 9.58 -9.41 12.90
C GLU A 249 8.30 -8.58 13.18
N ARG A 250 7.27 -8.74 12.36
CA ARG A 250 5.89 -8.22 12.49
C ARG A 250 5.14 -8.65 13.74
N HIS A 251 5.64 -9.61 14.52
CA HIS A 251 5.06 -9.98 15.82
C HIS A 251 5.04 -8.77 16.77
N GLU A 252 6.06 -7.91 16.74
CA GLU A 252 6.17 -6.75 17.64
C GLU A 252 5.27 -5.56 17.25
N GLU A 253 4.52 -5.67 16.17
CA GLU A 253 3.89 -4.52 15.48
C GLU A 253 2.36 -4.50 15.58
N GLY A 254 1.76 -5.45 16.32
CA GLY A 254 0.31 -5.50 16.47
C GLY A 254 -0.29 -6.75 17.12
N LEU A 255 0.48 -7.51 17.90
CA LEU A 255 -0.05 -8.53 18.81
C LEU A 255 0.22 -8.14 20.26
#